data_AF-A0A7C9VJ07-F1
#
_entry.id   AF-A0A7C9VJ07-F1
#
_cell.length_a   1.000
_cell.length_b   1.000
_cell.length_c   1.000
_cell.angle_alpha   90.00
_cell.angle_beta   90.00
_cell.angle_gamma   90.00
#
_symmetry.space_group_name_H-M   'P 1'
#
loop_
_entity.id
_entity.type
_entity.pdbx_description
1 polymer ?
#
loop_
_entity_poly.entity_id
_entity_poly.type
_entity_poly.pdbx_seq_one_letter_code
_entity_poly.pdbx_strand_id
1 'polypeptide(L)'
;ADYPAAFYITIAWHDLIAALPWATAGSALWIVIAYFFHQSIIDAVTGGHDVTRKEQPQLYNLLENLCISRGIPMPKLKIVESPALNAFATGLNRSQYAISVTTGLMNALNDREMEAVLGHELTHIRNGDVQLLVIAVVIAGVIGFFAELFFRIFFNSNWSFGGGGRSSSSSSDGDKKGGGAFAIVLLAIALIGLAWGLSLVVRFALSRSRELLADAGSVELTKDPDAMISALRKIEGRGELPGATSAVMEMCIDNPREGFADLFATHPSVDSRVKALVKYAGGRDPGPLPLPGGDGRDETSAPQSGDSSSDARPEPPRTGPWGSSPSPAGPIPDPITGPWGGH
;
A
#
# COMPACT_ATOMS: atom_id res chain seq x y z
N ALA A 1 -12.50 -46.21 30.97
CA ALA A 1 -11.17 -46.73 30.65
C ALA A 1 -10.43 -45.63 29.94
N ASP A 2 -9.41 -45.05 30.59
CA ASP A 2 -8.56 -44.05 29.95
C ASP A 2 -7.75 -44.76 28.86
N TYR A 3 -8.05 -44.46 27.59
CA TYR A 3 -7.27 -45.00 26.49
C TYR A 3 -5.83 -44.50 26.59
N PRO A 4 -4.81 -45.35 26.37
CA PRO A 4 -3.42 -44.93 26.44
C PRO A 4 -3.15 -43.82 25.42
N ALA A 5 -2.25 -42.87 25.72
CA ALA A 5 -1.89 -41.79 24.79
C ALA A 5 -1.52 -42.28 23.38
N ALA A 6 -0.95 -43.48 23.29
CA ALA A 6 -0.66 -44.17 22.03
C ALA A 6 -1.91 -44.37 21.15
N PHE A 7 -3.08 -44.65 21.74
CA PHE A 7 -4.34 -44.84 21.02
C PHE A 7 -4.80 -43.55 20.33
N TYR A 8 -4.78 -42.42 21.05
CA TYR A 8 -5.11 -41.12 20.48
C TYR A 8 -4.12 -40.69 19.40
N ILE A 9 -2.83 -40.98 19.58
CA ILE A 9 -1.80 -40.75 18.56
C ILE A 9 -2.07 -41.58 17.31
N THR A 10 -2.41 -42.87 17.44
CA THR A 10 -2.70 -43.72 16.27
C THR A 10 -3.94 -43.28 15.50
N ILE A 11 -5.00 -42.84 16.20
CA ILE A 11 -6.20 -42.30 15.56
C ILE A 11 -5.87 -41.00 14.84
N ALA A 12 -5.18 -40.08 15.52
CA ALA A 12 -4.76 -38.81 14.91
C ALA A 12 -3.88 -39.03 13.67
N TRP A 13 -3.02 -40.06 13.68
CA TRP A 13 -2.18 -40.41 12.53
C TRP A 13 -2.98 -40.96 11.36
N HIS A 14 -3.96 -41.82 11.64
CA HIS A 14 -4.85 -42.35 10.62
C HIS A 14 -5.74 -41.24 10.01
N ASP A 15 -6.29 -40.38 10.86
CA ASP A 15 -7.11 -39.23 10.43
C ASP A 15 -6.28 -38.23 9.61
N LEU A 16 -5.03 -37.98 10.00
CA LEU A 16 -4.11 -37.15 9.22
C LEU A 16 -3.88 -37.74 7.83
N ILE A 17 -3.54 -39.03 7.73
CA ILE A 17 -3.30 -39.72 6.46
C ILE A 17 -4.56 -39.73 5.58
N ALA A 18 -5.74 -39.93 6.18
CA ALA A 18 -7.01 -39.89 5.48
C ALA A 18 -7.38 -38.48 4.98
N ALA A 19 -7.07 -37.44 5.76
CA ALA A 19 -7.34 -36.05 5.41
C ALA A 19 -6.35 -35.47 4.39
N LEU A 20 -5.11 -35.98 4.36
CA LEU A 20 -4.01 -35.43 3.57
C LEU A 20 -4.30 -35.33 2.06
N PRO A 21 -4.90 -36.32 1.37
CA PRO A 21 -5.27 -36.20 -0.04
C PRO A 21 -6.31 -35.10 -0.30
N TRP A 22 -7.32 -34.99 0.57
CA TRP A 22 -8.37 -33.99 0.46
C TRP A 22 -7.87 -32.58 0.75
N ALA A 23 -7.03 -32.43 1.78
CA ALA A 23 -6.37 -31.17 2.10
C ALA A 23 -5.48 -30.72 0.92
N THR A 24 -4.66 -31.63 0.37
CA THR A 24 -3.79 -31.34 -0.78
C THR A 24 -4.61 -30.94 -2.01
N ALA A 25 -5.69 -31.67 -2.32
CA ALA A 25 -6.57 -31.33 -3.44
C ALA A 25 -7.25 -29.97 -3.25
N GLY A 26 -7.73 -29.67 -2.05
CA GLY A 26 -8.32 -28.38 -1.70
C GLY A 26 -7.32 -27.23 -1.80
N SER A 27 -6.10 -27.41 -1.29
CA SER A 27 -5.04 -26.41 -1.40
C SER A 27 -4.63 -26.17 -2.87
N ALA A 28 -4.49 -27.24 -3.66
CA ALA A 28 -4.17 -27.12 -5.08
C ALA A 28 -5.27 -26.38 -5.85
N LEU A 29 -6.54 -26.71 -5.58
CA LEU A 29 -7.69 -26.02 -6.16
C LEU A 29 -7.69 -24.53 -5.78
N TRP A 30 -7.45 -24.21 -4.51
CA TRP A 30 -7.37 -22.83 -4.06
C TRP A 30 -6.24 -22.06 -4.76
N ILE A 31 -5.05 -22.65 -4.88
CA ILE A 31 -3.92 -22.01 -5.57
C ILE A 31 -4.28 -21.73 -7.02
N VAL A 32 -4.95 -22.66 -7.70
CA VAL A 32 -5.42 -22.45 -9.08
C VAL A 32 -6.43 -21.29 -9.15
N ILE A 33 -7.42 -21.28 -8.26
CA ILE A 33 -8.41 -20.18 -8.19
C ILE A 33 -7.69 -18.86 -7.93
N ALA A 34 -6.81 -18.78 -6.93
CA ALA A 34 -6.06 -17.58 -6.61
C ALA A 34 -5.20 -17.12 -7.79
N TYR A 35 -4.52 -18.03 -8.49
CA TYR A 35 -3.70 -17.70 -9.65
C TYR A 35 -4.50 -17.00 -10.77
N PHE A 36 -5.71 -17.48 -11.05
CA PHE A 36 -6.56 -16.91 -12.11
C PHE A 36 -7.38 -15.70 -11.65
N PHE A 37 -7.83 -15.67 -10.39
CA PHE A 37 -8.79 -14.69 -9.90
C PHE A 37 -8.18 -13.60 -8.99
N HIS A 38 -6.88 -13.65 -8.64
CA HIS A 38 -6.28 -12.64 -7.74
C HIS A 38 -6.47 -11.21 -8.25
N GLN A 39 -6.28 -10.96 -9.56
CA GLN A 39 -6.49 -9.62 -10.15
C GLN A 39 -7.94 -9.17 -9.99
N SER A 40 -8.92 -10.02 -10.28
CA SER A 40 -10.34 -9.69 -10.13
C SER A 40 -10.72 -9.41 -8.68
N ILE A 41 -10.11 -10.11 -7.72
CA ILE A 41 -10.33 -9.85 -6.29
C ILE A 41 -9.78 -8.48 -5.92
N ILE A 42 -8.56 -8.15 -6.36
CA ILE A 42 -7.95 -6.84 -6.10
C ILE A 42 -8.81 -5.73 -6.72
N ASP A 43 -9.20 -5.87 -7.99
CA ASP A 43 -10.02 -4.89 -8.70
C ASP A 43 -11.38 -4.68 -8.02
N ALA A 44 -12.01 -5.75 -7.54
CA ALA A 44 -13.27 -5.67 -6.81
C ALA A 44 -13.14 -4.96 -5.44
N VAL A 45 -12.00 -5.11 -4.77
CA VAL A 45 -11.71 -4.46 -3.48
C VAL A 45 -11.35 -2.99 -3.68
N THR A 46 -10.58 -2.66 -4.72
CA THR A 46 -10.09 -1.29 -4.93
C THR A 46 -10.99 -0.47 -5.86
N GLY A 47 -11.90 -1.09 -6.60
CA GLY A 47 -12.66 -0.42 -7.66
C GLY A 47 -11.80 -0.04 -8.88
N GLY A 48 -10.70 -0.77 -9.11
CA GLY A 48 -9.79 -0.49 -10.22
C GLY A 48 -10.37 -0.93 -11.56
N HIS A 49 -10.21 -0.10 -12.59
CA HIS A 49 -10.58 -0.45 -13.97
C HIS A 49 -9.40 -0.28 -14.92
N ASP A 50 -9.34 -1.14 -15.95
CA ASP A 50 -8.32 -1.09 -17.00
C ASP A 50 -8.49 0.18 -17.84
N VAL A 51 -7.36 0.84 -18.17
CA VAL A 51 -7.34 2.08 -18.94
C VAL A 51 -6.56 1.90 -20.23
N THR A 52 -7.11 2.46 -21.30
CA THR A 52 -6.48 2.44 -22.63
C THR A 52 -5.69 3.72 -22.90
N ARG A 53 -4.75 3.63 -23.84
CA ARG A 53 -3.99 4.81 -24.32
C ARG A 53 -4.87 5.96 -24.83
N LYS A 54 -6.10 5.66 -25.29
CA LYS A 54 -7.04 6.68 -25.77
C LYS A 54 -7.68 7.46 -24.64
N GLU A 55 -7.95 6.80 -23.52
CA GLU A 55 -8.61 7.40 -22.35
C GLU A 55 -7.62 8.24 -21.55
N GLN A 56 -6.41 7.71 -21.33
CA GLN A 56 -5.38 8.46 -20.60
C GLN A 56 -4.01 8.42 -21.31
N PRO A 57 -3.83 9.21 -22.39
CA PRO A 57 -2.62 9.17 -23.21
C PRO A 57 -1.36 9.63 -22.46
N GLN A 58 -1.48 10.61 -21.57
CA GLN A 58 -0.32 11.16 -20.84
C GLN A 58 0.29 10.10 -19.92
N LEU A 59 -0.51 9.54 -19.01
CA LEU A 59 -0.06 8.50 -18.08
C LEU A 59 0.46 7.26 -18.80
N TYR A 60 -0.22 6.85 -19.88
CA TYR A 60 0.18 5.71 -20.70
C TYR A 60 1.55 5.93 -21.35
N ASN A 61 1.81 7.13 -21.88
CA ASN A 61 3.10 7.47 -22.50
C ASN A 61 4.24 7.49 -21.46
N LEU A 62 4.01 8.03 -20.26
CA LEU A 62 5.02 8.02 -19.19
C LEU A 62 5.44 6.58 -18.86
N LEU A 63 4.46 5.70 -18.61
CA LEU A 63 4.75 4.30 -18.30
C LEU A 63 5.38 3.55 -19.49
N GLU A 64 4.89 3.75 -20.71
CA GLU A 64 5.41 3.12 -21.92
C GLU A 64 6.88 3.51 -22.16
N ASN A 65 7.23 4.79 -22.00
CA ASN A 65 8.61 5.27 -22.14
C ASN A 65 9.55 4.59 -21.14
N LEU A 66 9.15 4.48 -19.87
CA LEU A 66 9.92 3.79 -18.83
C LEU A 66 10.13 2.32 -19.20
N CYS A 67 9.08 1.64 -19.64
CA CYS A 67 9.13 0.24 -20.06
C CYS A 67 10.07 0.01 -21.25
N ILE A 68 9.98 0.86 -22.28
CA ILE A 68 10.84 0.81 -23.47
C ILE A 68 12.31 1.00 -23.08
N SER A 69 12.61 1.97 -22.20
CA SER A 69 13.99 2.30 -21.81
C SER A 69 14.76 1.11 -21.22
N ARG A 70 14.06 0.14 -20.61
CA ARG A 70 14.65 -1.04 -19.95
C ARG A 70 14.22 -2.38 -20.56
N GLY A 71 13.50 -2.36 -21.69
CA GLY A 71 13.01 -3.58 -22.33
C GLY A 71 12.06 -4.39 -21.46
N ILE A 72 11.26 -3.72 -20.62
CA ILE A 72 10.28 -4.35 -19.74
C ILE A 72 8.95 -4.41 -20.52
N PRO A 73 8.25 -5.57 -20.55
CA PRO A 73 6.91 -5.63 -21.11
C PRO A 73 5.98 -4.68 -20.37
N MET A 74 5.19 -3.90 -21.10
CA MET A 74 4.30 -2.92 -20.49
C MET A 74 3.25 -3.62 -19.60
N PRO A 75 3.23 -3.35 -18.29
CA PRO A 75 2.18 -3.86 -17.42
C PRO A 75 0.86 -3.17 -17.78
N LYS A 76 -0.26 -3.79 -17.40
CA LYS A 76 -1.57 -3.15 -17.53
C LYS A 76 -1.60 -1.87 -16.68
N LEU A 77 -2.25 -0.84 -17.18
CA LEU A 77 -2.45 0.41 -16.45
C LEU A 77 -3.91 0.46 -15.98
N LYS A 78 -4.11 0.71 -14.69
CA LYS A 78 -5.43 0.78 -14.07
C LYS A 78 -5.61 2.10 -13.34
N ILE A 79 -6.84 2.62 -13.36
CA ILE A 79 -7.22 3.78 -12.55
C ILE A 79 -8.17 3.33 -11.45
N VAL A 80 -7.91 3.85 -10.24
CA VAL A 80 -8.75 3.67 -9.06
C VAL A 80 -9.40 5.01 -8.72
N GLU A 81 -10.72 5.04 -8.68
CA GLU A 81 -11.50 6.23 -8.32
C GLU A 81 -11.43 6.47 -6.81
N SER A 82 -10.42 7.22 -6.36
CA SER A 82 -10.19 7.52 -4.96
C SER A 82 -9.41 8.83 -4.78
N PRO A 83 -9.77 9.67 -3.79
CA PRO A 83 -9.04 10.90 -3.50
C PRO A 83 -7.68 10.66 -2.81
N ALA A 84 -7.39 9.42 -2.38
CA ALA A 84 -6.11 9.07 -1.77
C ALA A 84 -4.94 9.31 -2.74
N LEU A 85 -3.76 9.67 -2.23
CA LEU A 85 -2.55 9.84 -3.05
C LEU A 85 -1.77 8.53 -3.06
N ASN A 86 -2.13 7.62 -3.97
CA ASN A 86 -1.60 6.26 -3.92
C ASN A 86 -1.42 5.65 -5.31
N ALA A 87 -0.42 4.79 -5.42
CA ALA A 87 -0.19 3.91 -6.54
C ALA A 87 0.36 2.58 -6.00
N PHE A 88 0.09 1.50 -6.72
CA PHE A 88 0.58 0.18 -6.35
C PHE A 88 0.67 -0.74 -7.56
N ALA A 89 1.68 -1.61 -7.56
CA ALA A 89 1.83 -2.67 -8.54
C ALA A 89 1.32 -4.03 -8.05
N THR A 90 0.73 -4.82 -8.94
CA THR A 90 0.18 -6.15 -8.65
C THR A 90 0.50 -7.14 -9.75
N GLY A 91 0.44 -8.44 -9.46
CA GLY A 91 0.56 -9.52 -10.46
C GLY A 91 1.59 -10.61 -10.12
N LEU A 92 1.38 -11.81 -10.67
CA LEU A 92 2.23 -12.98 -10.44
C LEU A 92 3.21 -13.28 -11.59
N ASN A 93 2.94 -12.77 -12.78
CA ASN A 93 3.76 -13.01 -13.97
C ASN A 93 3.71 -11.81 -14.92
N ARG A 94 4.57 -11.83 -15.95
CA ARG A 94 4.71 -10.73 -16.92
C ARG A 94 3.41 -10.34 -17.63
N SER A 95 2.51 -11.28 -17.88
CA SER A 95 1.21 -11.03 -18.52
C SER A 95 0.13 -10.52 -17.57
N GLN A 96 0.34 -10.68 -16.25
CA GLN A 96 -0.61 -10.32 -15.20
C GLN A 96 -0.19 -9.05 -14.44
N TYR A 97 1.02 -8.53 -14.67
CA TYR A 97 1.44 -7.30 -14.00
C TYR A 97 0.53 -6.14 -14.37
N ALA A 98 0.11 -5.40 -13.35
CA ALA A 98 -0.68 -4.20 -13.47
C ALA A 98 -0.16 -3.14 -12.49
N ILE A 99 -0.16 -1.88 -12.92
CA ILE A 99 0.10 -0.72 -12.06
C ILE A 99 -1.22 0.04 -11.96
N SER A 100 -1.69 0.23 -10.73
CA SER A 100 -2.90 0.96 -10.40
C SER A 100 -2.52 2.33 -9.84
N VAL A 101 -3.17 3.38 -10.34
CA VAL A 101 -2.95 4.77 -9.92
C VAL A 101 -4.29 5.36 -9.49
N THR A 102 -4.33 6.07 -8.37
CA THR A 102 -5.57 6.74 -7.92
C THR A 102 -5.79 8.08 -8.62
N THR A 103 -7.05 8.49 -8.77
CA THR A 103 -7.39 9.81 -9.31
C THR A 103 -6.87 10.96 -8.44
N GLY A 104 -6.82 10.79 -7.11
CA GLY A 104 -6.18 11.74 -6.19
C GLY A 104 -4.70 11.96 -6.50
N LEU A 105 -3.95 10.88 -6.77
CA LEU A 105 -2.53 10.97 -7.11
C LEU A 105 -2.32 11.66 -8.47
N MET A 106 -3.17 11.35 -9.46
CA MET A 106 -3.13 11.98 -10.78
C MET A 106 -3.35 13.49 -10.74
N ASN A 107 -4.20 13.96 -9.82
CA ASN A 107 -4.48 15.38 -9.66
C ASN A 107 -3.41 16.12 -8.84
N ALA A 108 -2.69 15.40 -7.98
CA ALA A 108 -1.70 15.96 -7.06
C ALA A 108 -0.30 16.15 -7.68
N LEU A 109 0.08 15.23 -8.57
CA LEU A 109 1.43 15.17 -9.13
C LEU A 109 1.50 15.76 -10.53
N ASN A 110 2.62 16.42 -10.84
CA ASN A 110 2.96 16.76 -12.22
C ASN A 110 3.59 15.57 -12.96
N ASP A 111 3.79 15.69 -14.27
CA ASP A 111 4.30 14.59 -15.11
C ASP A 111 5.64 14.02 -14.62
N ARG A 112 6.58 14.86 -14.15
CA ARG A 112 7.89 14.40 -13.66
C ARG A 112 7.75 13.59 -12.37
N GLU A 113 6.91 14.07 -11.46
CA GLU A 113 6.60 13.39 -10.19
C GLU A 113 5.86 12.08 -10.43
N MET A 114 4.89 12.07 -11.34
CA MET A 114 4.14 10.87 -11.73
C MET A 114 5.06 9.85 -12.39
N GLU A 115 5.96 10.28 -13.28
CA GLU A 115 6.97 9.40 -13.89
C GLU A 115 7.90 8.78 -12.84
N ALA A 116 8.29 9.54 -11.81
CA ALA A 116 9.08 9.03 -10.69
C ALA A 116 8.32 7.98 -9.87
N VAL A 117 7.03 8.20 -9.58
CA VAL A 117 6.20 7.20 -8.88
C VAL A 117 6.00 5.94 -9.74
N LEU A 118 5.71 6.09 -11.04
CA LEU A 118 5.61 4.95 -11.95
C LEU A 118 6.94 4.19 -12.07
N GLY A 119 8.07 4.88 -12.08
CA GLY A 119 9.41 4.28 -12.07
C GLY A 119 9.70 3.48 -10.80
N HIS A 120 9.18 3.94 -9.65
CA HIS A 120 9.26 3.23 -8.38
C HIS A 120 8.45 1.92 -8.43
N GLU A 121 7.17 2.00 -8.82
CA GLU A 121 6.31 0.82 -8.98
C GLU A 121 6.85 -0.19 -10.01
N LEU A 122 7.36 0.32 -11.13
CA LEU A 122 7.98 -0.52 -12.17
C LEU A 122 9.25 -1.22 -11.65
N THR A 123 9.99 -0.58 -10.74
CA THR A 123 11.16 -1.20 -10.11
C THR A 123 10.76 -2.36 -9.21
N HIS A 124 9.65 -2.25 -8.46
CA HIS A 124 9.11 -3.38 -7.70
C HIS A 124 8.70 -4.57 -8.58
N ILE A 125 8.13 -4.30 -9.77
CA ILE A 125 7.86 -5.36 -10.75
C ILE A 125 9.17 -5.98 -11.25
N ARG A 126 10.15 -5.16 -11.64
CA ARG A 126 11.45 -5.60 -12.16
C ARG A 126 12.22 -6.46 -11.16
N ASN A 127 12.15 -6.13 -9.88
CA ASN A 127 12.87 -6.79 -8.79
C ASN A 127 12.09 -7.97 -8.16
N GLY A 128 10.86 -8.23 -8.64
CA GLY A 128 10.02 -9.35 -8.19
C GLY A 128 9.37 -9.16 -6.82
N ASP A 129 9.37 -7.94 -6.28
CA ASP A 129 8.72 -7.57 -5.01
C ASP A 129 7.24 -7.92 -5.04
N VAL A 130 6.58 -7.46 -6.10
CA VAL A 130 5.14 -7.63 -6.33
C VAL A 130 4.76 -9.11 -6.36
N GLN A 131 5.54 -9.91 -7.09
CA GLN A 131 5.29 -11.34 -7.20
C GLN A 131 5.42 -12.04 -5.84
N LEU A 132 6.47 -11.72 -5.08
CA LEU A 132 6.70 -12.31 -3.76
C LEU A 132 5.57 -11.95 -2.80
N LEU A 133 5.12 -10.69 -2.81
CA LEU A 133 4.03 -10.23 -1.96
C LEU A 133 2.70 -10.91 -2.32
N VAL A 134 2.34 -11.00 -3.61
CA VAL A 134 1.11 -11.69 -4.02
C VAL A 134 1.16 -13.17 -3.64
N ILE A 135 2.31 -13.85 -3.80
CA ILE A 135 2.49 -15.23 -3.33
C ILE A 135 2.26 -15.33 -1.82
N ALA A 136 2.81 -14.40 -1.04
CA ALA A 136 2.62 -14.36 0.41
C ALA A 136 1.14 -14.20 0.79
N VAL A 137 0.42 -13.29 0.12
CA VAL A 137 -1.02 -13.08 0.33
C VAL A 137 -1.83 -14.31 -0.05
N VAL A 138 -1.51 -14.98 -1.16
CA VAL A 138 -2.19 -16.22 -1.57
C VAL A 138 -1.99 -17.33 -0.53
N ILE A 139 -0.77 -17.52 -0.03
CA ILE A 139 -0.47 -18.50 1.03
C ILE A 139 -1.22 -18.16 2.31
N ALA A 140 -1.24 -16.87 2.71
CA ALA A 140 -2.02 -16.40 3.84
C ALA A 140 -3.52 -16.68 3.67
N GLY A 141 -4.04 -16.47 2.46
CA GLY A 141 -5.42 -16.76 2.09
C GLY A 141 -5.77 -18.26 2.19
N VAL A 142 -4.90 -19.15 1.70
CA VAL A 142 -5.06 -20.61 1.85
C VAL A 142 -5.20 -20.96 3.33
N ILE A 143 -4.26 -20.47 4.14
CA ILE A 143 -4.20 -20.73 5.57
C ILE A 143 -5.46 -20.22 6.26
N GLY A 144 -5.86 -18.97 5.99
CA GLY A 144 -7.04 -18.35 6.57
C GLY A 144 -8.31 -19.10 6.19
N PHE A 145 -8.43 -19.53 4.93
CA PHE A 145 -9.56 -20.34 4.46
C PHE A 145 -9.64 -21.68 5.19
N PHE A 146 -8.53 -22.42 5.34
CA PHE A 146 -8.54 -23.69 6.07
C PHE A 146 -8.76 -23.52 7.57
N ALA A 147 -8.23 -22.45 8.17
CA ALA A 147 -8.50 -22.10 9.56
C ALA A 147 -10.00 -21.84 9.77
N GLU A 148 -10.61 -20.98 8.95
CA GLU A 148 -12.04 -20.67 8.99
C GLU A 148 -12.90 -21.90 8.67
N LEU A 149 -12.51 -22.73 7.68
CA LEU A 149 -13.20 -23.98 7.35
C LEU A 149 -13.14 -24.96 8.52
N PHE A 150 -12.00 -25.09 9.18
CA PHE A 150 -11.85 -25.90 10.39
C PHE A 150 -12.75 -25.34 11.50
N PHE A 151 -12.73 -24.03 11.77
CA PHE A 151 -13.61 -23.40 12.75
C PHE A 151 -15.09 -23.64 12.41
N ARG A 152 -15.51 -23.46 11.16
CA ARG A 152 -16.88 -23.73 10.74
C ARG A 152 -17.25 -25.19 10.88
N ILE A 153 -16.44 -26.13 10.44
CA ILE A 153 -16.77 -27.55 10.58
C ILE A 153 -16.82 -27.92 12.06
N PHE A 154 -15.88 -27.47 12.88
CA PHE A 154 -15.79 -27.86 14.29
C PHE A 154 -16.83 -27.18 15.19
N PHE A 155 -17.22 -25.93 14.89
CA PHE A 155 -18.17 -25.15 15.70
C PHE A 155 -19.58 -25.07 15.11
N ASN A 156 -19.77 -25.23 13.80
CA ASN A 156 -21.08 -25.17 13.10
C ASN A 156 -21.60 -26.55 12.67
N SER A 157 -20.80 -27.62 12.70
CA SER A 157 -21.42 -28.95 12.79
C SER A 157 -22.03 -29.06 14.17
N ASN A 158 -23.31 -29.46 14.24
CA ASN A 158 -24.08 -29.71 15.46
C ASN A 158 -23.46 -30.82 16.33
N TRP A 159 -22.20 -30.68 16.76
CA TRP A 159 -21.66 -31.44 17.85
C TRP A 159 -22.20 -30.82 19.12
N SER A 160 -23.36 -31.34 19.52
CA SER A 160 -23.91 -31.26 20.87
C SER A 160 -22.79 -31.51 21.89
N PHE A 161 -22.15 -30.44 22.35
CA PHE A 161 -21.34 -30.44 23.58
C PHE A 161 -22.08 -29.75 24.73
N GLY A 162 -23.41 -29.66 24.63
CA GLY A 162 -24.25 -29.19 25.72
C GLY A 162 -25.69 -28.93 25.32
N GLY A 163 -26.59 -29.84 25.70
CA GLY A 163 -27.98 -29.50 25.97
C GLY A 163 -29.01 -29.98 24.95
N GLY A 164 -29.42 -31.25 25.04
CA GLY A 164 -30.58 -31.74 24.30
C GLY A 164 -30.95 -33.19 24.59
N GLY A 165 -31.38 -33.50 25.82
CA GLY A 165 -31.93 -34.81 26.17
C GLY A 165 -32.29 -34.94 27.66
N ARG A 166 -33.58 -34.83 27.97
CA ARG A 166 -34.15 -35.03 29.31
C ARG A 166 -34.06 -36.52 29.72
N SER A 167 -33.54 -36.84 30.90
CA SER A 167 -34.21 -37.65 31.95
C SER A 167 -33.24 -38.19 33.03
N SER A 168 -33.69 -37.98 34.28
CA SER A 168 -33.51 -38.77 35.51
C SER A 168 -32.13 -39.17 36.08
N SER A 169 -32.04 -38.82 37.38
CA SER A 169 -31.42 -39.53 38.52
C SER A 169 -29.90 -39.55 38.70
N SER A 170 -29.51 -38.77 39.72
CA SER A 170 -28.60 -39.08 40.83
C SER A 170 -27.16 -39.55 40.61
N SER A 171 -26.29 -38.70 41.17
CA SER A 171 -25.11 -38.99 41.98
C SER A 171 -23.79 -39.40 41.30
N SER A 172 -22.78 -38.65 41.71
CA SER A 172 -21.41 -39.06 41.99
C SER A 172 -20.42 -39.03 40.83
N ASP A 173 -19.59 -37.98 40.92
CA ASP A 173 -18.13 -38.05 40.86
C ASP A 173 -17.44 -38.16 39.49
N GLY A 174 -16.30 -37.47 39.40
CA GLY A 174 -15.32 -37.65 38.33
C GLY A 174 -15.24 -36.51 37.32
N ASP A 175 -14.55 -35.44 37.72
CA ASP A 175 -13.89 -34.48 36.84
C ASP A 175 -13.19 -35.17 35.65
N LYS A 176 -13.50 -34.75 34.42
CA LYS A 176 -12.60 -34.80 33.23
C LYS A 176 -13.31 -34.21 32.00
N LYS A 177 -13.67 -32.93 32.06
CA LYS A 177 -14.13 -32.13 30.90
C LYS A 177 -12.93 -31.38 30.27
N GLY A 178 -11.82 -32.09 30.00
CA GLY A 178 -10.53 -31.46 29.63
C GLY A 178 -10.05 -31.67 28.18
N GLY A 179 -10.55 -32.68 27.47
CA GLY A 179 -10.01 -33.09 26.15
C GLY A 179 -10.29 -32.11 25.01
N GLY A 180 -11.50 -31.57 24.93
CA GLY A 180 -11.87 -30.58 23.91
C GLY A 180 -11.16 -29.24 24.13
N ALA A 181 -11.00 -28.82 25.38
CA ALA A 181 -10.29 -27.59 25.74
C ALA A 181 -8.81 -27.64 25.35
N PHE A 182 -8.15 -28.79 25.55
CA PHE A 182 -6.74 -28.96 25.18
C PHE A 182 -6.51 -28.93 23.65
N ALA A 183 -7.41 -29.56 22.87
CA ALA A 183 -7.34 -29.50 21.40
C ALA A 183 -7.56 -28.07 20.86
N ILE A 184 -8.48 -27.31 21.47
CA ILE A 184 -8.71 -25.89 21.11
C ILE A 184 -7.46 -25.04 21.41
N VAL A 185 -6.80 -25.27 22.55
CA VAL A 185 -5.57 -24.55 22.91
C VAL A 185 -4.43 -24.86 21.95
N LEU A 186 -4.24 -26.14 21.57
CA LEU A 186 -3.21 -26.52 20.60
C LEU A 186 -3.46 -25.94 19.21
N LEU A 187 -4.73 -25.93 18.75
CA LEU A 187 -5.09 -25.29 17.50
C LEU A 187 -4.87 -23.78 17.55
N ALA A 188 -5.27 -23.12 18.64
CA ALA A 188 -5.05 -21.69 18.82
C ALA A 188 -3.55 -21.35 18.75
N ILE A 189 -2.70 -22.15 19.40
CA ILE A 189 -1.24 -22.01 19.32
C ILE A 189 -0.73 -22.22 17.89
N ALA A 190 -1.23 -23.23 17.18
CA ALA A 190 -0.84 -23.50 15.79
C ALA A 190 -1.22 -22.32 14.86
N LEU A 191 -2.42 -21.78 15.00
CA LEU A 191 -2.89 -20.62 14.23
C LEU A 191 -2.11 -19.34 14.56
N ILE A 192 -1.77 -19.12 15.83
CA ILE A 192 -0.92 -17.99 16.24
C ILE A 192 0.49 -18.13 15.64
N GLY A 193 1.09 -19.32 15.72
CA GLY A 193 2.41 -19.57 15.12
C GLY A 193 2.41 -19.39 13.60
N LEU A 194 1.32 -19.77 12.95
CA LEU A 194 1.13 -19.62 11.52
C LEU A 194 0.91 -18.15 11.10
N ALA A 195 0.08 -17.41 11.83
CA ALA A 195 -0.10 -15.98 11.64
C ALA A 195 1.23 -15.21 11.83
N TRP A 196 2.02 -15.60 12.85
CA TRP A 196 3.35 -15.05 13.06
C TRP A 196 4.30 -15.36 11.89
N GLY A 197 4.34 -16.60 11.41
CA GLY A 197 5.14 -16.99 10.24
C GLY A 197 4.76 -16.21 8.98
N LEU A 198 3.46 -16.04 8.73
CA LEU A 198 2.95 -15.22 7.63
C LEU A 198 3.37 -13.76 7.75
N SER A 199 3.29 -13.18 8.96
CA SER A 199 3.73 -11.81 9.20
C SER A 199 5.21 -11.61 8.87
N LEU A 200 6.06 -12.63 9.07
CA LEU A 200 7.48 -12.56 8.71
C LEU A 200 7.69 -12.55 7.19
N VAL A 201 6.92 -13.35 6.45
CA VAL A 201 6.99 -13.38 4.98
C VAL A 201 6.56 -12.02 4.40
N VAL A 202 5.46 -11.46 4.89
CA VAL A 202 4.99 -10.13 4.50
C VAL A 202 6.02 -9.05 4.86
N ARG A 203 6.57 -9.07 6.08
CA ARG A 203 7.62 -8.12 6.50
C ARG A 203 8.90 -8.24 5.66
N PHE A 204 9.24 -9.45 5.21
CA PHE A 204 10.37 -9.65 4.29
C PHE A 204 10.06 -9.11 2.90
N ALA A 205 8.82 -9.28 2.42
CA ALA A 205 8.34 -8.73 1.16
C ALA A 205 8.42 -7.20 1.13
N LEU A 206 8.06 -6.55 2.25
CA LEU A 206 8.00 -5.10 2.40
C LEU A 206 9.25 -4.53 3.09
N SER A 207 10.39 -5.21 2.99
CA SER A 207 11.59 -4.78 3.74
C SER A 207 11.99 -3.35 3.38
N ARG A 208 12.36 -2.55 4.39
CA ARG A 208 12.82 -1.15 4.23
C ARG A 208 13.95 -1.00 3.21
N SER A 209 14.79 -2.02 3.05
CA SER A 209 15.85 -2.01 2.05
C SER A 209 15.31 -2.07 0.61
N ARG A 210 14.18 -2.74 0.37
CA ARG A 210 13.56 -2.88 -0.96
C ARG A 210 12.93 -1.57 -1.42
N GLU A 211 12.33 -0.82 -0.50
CA GLU A 211 11.82 0.54 -0.76
C GLU A 211 12.94 1.50 -1.19
N LEU A 212 14.09 1.49 -0.50
CA LEU A 212 15.25 2.30 -0.89
C LEU A 212 15.84 1.87 -2.25
N LEU A 213 15.80 0.57 -2.56
CA LEU A 213 16.21 0.05 -3.87
C LEU A 213 15.21 0.45 -4.97
N ALA A 214 13.92 0.51 -4.65
CA ALA A 214 12.89 0.97 -5.56
C ALA A 214 13.02 2.47 -5.83
N ASP A 215 13.32 3.29 -4.82
CA ASP A 215 13.65 4.71 -4.98
C ASP A 215 14.89 4.91 -5.85
N ALA A 216 15.96 4.16 -5.56
CA ALA A 216 17.18 4.20 -6.37
C ALA A 216 16.92 3.76 -7.82
N GLY A 217 16.11 2.72 -8.02
CA GLY A 217 15.73 2.23 -9.35
C GLY A 217 14.84 3.22 -10.11
N SER A 218 13.92 3.91 -9.43
CA SER A 218 13.15 5.01 -10.00
C SER A 218 14.06 6.11 -10.52
N VAL A 219 15.00 6.59 -9.69
CA VAL A 219 15.98 7.59 -10.13
C VAL A 219 16.88 7.05 -11.24
N GLU A 220 17.23 5.77 -11.22
CA GLU A 220 18.01 5.14 -12.28
C GLU A 220 17.25 5.14 -13.62
N LEU A 221 15.92 5.00 -13.58
CA LEU A 221 14.99 5.01 -14.70
C LEU A 221 14.72 6.42 -15.22
N THR A 222 14.33 7.34 -14.33
CA THR A 222 13.89 8.70 -14.69
C THR A 222 15.04 9.70 -14.83
N LYS A 223 16.19 9.41 -14.21
CA LYS A 223 17.31 10.35 -14.05
C LYS A 223 16.94 11.63 -13.29
N ASP A 224 15.90 11.57 -12.46
CA ASP A 224 15.34 12.74 -11.79
C ASP A 224 15.11 12.48 -10.29
N PRO A 225 16.15 12.65 -9.44
CA PRO A 225 16.02 12.48 -8.00
C PRO A 225 15.14 13.57 -7.35
N ASP A 226 15.12 14.77 -7.92
CA ASP A 226 14.32 15.89 -7.39
C ASP A 226 12.83 15.61 -7.54
N ALA A 227 12.41 15.04 -8.68
CA ALA A 227 11.02 14.65 -8.90
C ALA A 227 10.57 13.55 -7.93
N MET A 228 11.42 12.54 -7.65
CA MET A 228 11.10 11.51 -6.67
C MET A 228 10.95 12.10 -5.26
N ILE A 229 11.86 12.99 -4.84
CA ILE A 229 11.77 13.66 -3.54
C ILE A 229 10.50 14.52 -3.45
N SER A 230 10.20 15.30 -4.49
CA SER A 230 8.99 16.14 -4.54
C SER A 230 7.71 15.30 -4.45
N ALA A 231 7.64 14.18 -5.18
CA ALA A 231 6.52 13.26 -5.12
C ALA A 231 6.34 12.69 -3.70
N LEU A 232 7.41 12.20 -3.07
CA LEU A 232 7.35 11.67 -1.70
C LEU A 232 6.85 12.71 -0.69
N ARG A 233 7.33 13.95 -0.78
CA ARG A 233 6.89 15.05 0.09
C ARG A 233 5.42 15.44 -0.09
N LYS A 234 4.84 15.23 -1.28
CA LYS A 234 3.42 15.46 -1.52
C LYS A 234 2.53 14.32 -1.01
N ILE A 235 3.02 13.09 -1.13
CA ILE A 235 2.29 11.87 -0.77
C ILE A 235 2.29 11.62 0.75
N GLU A 236 3.36 12.02 1.45
CA GLU A 236 3.59 11.81 2.88
C GLU A 236 2.33 12.01 3.74
N GLY A 237 1.85 10.92 4.35
CA GLY A 237 0.72 10.92 5.29
C GLY A 237 -0.67 10.92 4.61
N ARG A 238 -0.75 10.71 3.29
CA ARG A 238 -1.98 10.90 2.49
C ARG A 238 -2.32 9.73 1.57
N GLY A 239 -1.62 8.59 1.72
CA GLY A 239 -1.81 7.39 0.88
C GLY A 239 -2.97 6.46 1.26
N GLU A 240 -3.68 6.69 2.37
CA GLU A 240 -4.67 5.73 2.87
C GLU A 240 -5.87 5.54 1.94
N LEU A 241 -6.14 4.30 1.54
CA LEU A 241 -7.31 3.91 0.74
C LEU A 241 -8.46 3.46 1.66
N PRO A 242 -9.56 4.23 1.77
CA PRO A 242 -10.69 3.87 2.61
C PRO A 242 -11.32 2.55 2.15
N GLY A 243 -11.43 1.57 3.05
CA GLY A 243 -12.07 0.28 2.76
C GLY A 243 -11.18 -0.77 2.09
N ALA A 244 -9.91 -0.46 1.81
CA ALA A 244 -8.95 -1.44 1.33
C ALA A 244 -8.60 -2.47 2.43
N THR A 245 -8.42 -3.73 2.05
CA THR A 245 -7.97 -4.76 2.99
C THR A 245 -6.53 -4.49 3.45
N SER A 246 -6.13 -5.01 4.62
CA SER A 246 -4.75 -4.84 5.13
C SER A 246 -3.68 -5.30 4.14
N ALA A 247 -3.94 -6.36 3.37
CA ALA A 247 -3.04 -6.86 2.34
C ALA A 247 -2.91 -5.91 1.12
N VAL A 248 -3.96 -5.15 0.80
CA VAL A 248 -3.92 -4.12 -0.24
C VAL A 248 -3.21 -2.87 0.26
N MET A 249 -3.49 -2.46 1.49
CA MET A 249 -2.79 -1.34 2.16
C MET A 249 -1.28 -1.56 2.27
N GLU A 250 -0.84 -2.81 2.33
CA GLU A 250 0.57 -3.21 2.31
C GLU A 250 1.24 -3.05 0.94
N MET A 251 0.49 -2.97 -0.16
CA MET A 251 1.02 -2.72 -1.51
C MET A 251 1.22 -1.23 -1.82
N CYS A 252 0.73 -0.36 -0.96
CA CYS A 252 0.61 1.07 -1.21
C CYS A 252 1.93 1.81 -0.96
N ILE A 253 2.24 2.80 -1.79
CA ILE A 253 3.50 3.58 -1.69
C ILE A 253 3.64 4.36 -0.37
N ASP A 254 2.53 4.71 0.27
CA ASP A 254 2.47 5.33 1.59
C ASP A 254 1.35 4.71 2.43
N ASN A 255 1.68 4.30 3.66
CA ASN A 255 0.76 3.68 4.62
C ASN A 255 0.92 4.36 5.98
N PRO A 256 0.10 5.36 6.31
CA PRO A 256 0.22 6.13 7.54
C PRO A 256 -0.34 5.34 8.74
N ARG A 257 0.42 4.37 9.26
CA ARG A 257 0.13 3.76 10.56
C ARG A 257 0.96 4.44 11.64
N GLU A 258 0.44 5.50 12.25
CA GLU A 258 1.01 6.10 13.47
C GLU A 258 0.42 5.45 14.74
N GLY A 259 1.30 5.10 15.70
CA GLY A 259 0.96 4.46 16.98
C GLY A 259 2.08 3.56 17.50
N PHE A 260 1.83 2.62 18.43
CA PHE A 260 2.76 1.53 18.87
C PHE A 260 3.34 0.66 17.70
N ALA A 261 3.07 1.07 16.46
CA ALA A 261 3.40 0.54 15.16
C ALA A 261 4.76 0.97 14.59
N ASP A 262 5.69 1.60 15.33
CA ASP A 262 7.05 1.85 14.81
C ASP A 262 7.81 0.51 14.55
N LEU A 263 7.37 -0.58 15.19
CA LEU A 263 7.79 -1.96 14.91
C LEU A 263 7.05 -2.62 13.73
N PHE A 264 5.94 -2.02 13.28
CA PHE A 264 5.03 -2.50 12.22
C PHE A 264 4.92 -1.54 11.02
N ALA A 265 5.67 -0.43 11.02
CA ALA A 265 5.90 0.41 9.85
C ALA A 265 6.77 -0.38 8.87
N THR A 266 6.10 -1.01 7.91
CA THR A 266 6.72 -1.81 6.86
C THR A 266 7.55 -0.92 5.91
N HIS A 267 7.16 0.34 5.73
CA HIS A 267 7.91 1.31 4.93
C HIS A 267 8.89 2.11 5.81
N PRO A 268 10.09 2.44 5.30
CA PRO A 268 10.95 3.43 5.91
C PRO A 268 10.25 4.79 5.85
N SER A 269 10.44 5.64 6.88
CA SER A 269 9.81 6.96 6.89
C SER A 269 10.20 7.76 5.64
N VAL A 270 9.30 8.59 5.15
CA VAL A 270 9.54 9.45 3.97
C VAL A 270 10.83 10.25 4.17
N ASP A 271 11.05 10.82 5.35
CA ASP A 271 12.29 11.50 5.70
C ASP A 271 13.56 10.65 5.48
N SER A 272 13.52 9.35 5.80
CA SER A 272 14.68 8.47 5.62
C SER A 272 14.94 8.15 4.14
N ARG A 273 13.87 8.02 3.33
CA ARG A 273 13.94 7.86 1.86
C ARG A 273 14.50 9.11 1.21
N VAL A 274 13.96 10.29 1.57
CA VAL A 274 14.43 11.59 1.09
C VAL A 274 15.90 11.81 1.46
N LYS A 275 16.31 11.52 2.71
CA LYS A 275 17.73 11.60 3.12
C LYS A 275 18.63 10.69 2.28
N ALA A 276 18.17 9.48 1.95
CA ALA A 276 18.94 8.57 1.09
C ALA A 276 19.08 9.12 -0.34
N LEU A 277 18.00 9.64 -0.92
CA LEU A 277 18.00 10.27 -2.25
C LEU A 277 18.91 11.50 -2.31
N VAL A 278 18.86 12.37 -1.30
CA VAL A 278 19.75 13.53 -1.19
C VAL A 278 21.21 13.08 -1.09
N LYS A 279 21.49 12.09 -0.22
CA LYS A 279 22.86 11.63 0.04
C LYS A 279 23.49 10.89 -1.14
N TYR A 280 22.74 10.00 -1.79
CA TYR A 280 23.29 9.06 -2.79
C TYR A 280 22.96 9.43 -4.23
N ALA A 281 21.82 10.09 -4.47
CA ALA A 281 21.41 10.51 -5.81
C ALA A 281 21.62 12.02 -6.06
N GLY A 282 21.98 12.80 -5.04
CA GLY A 282 22.27 14.23 -5.17
C GLY A 282 21.04 15.13 -5.34
N GLY A 283 19.86 14.63 -5.01
CA GLY A 283 18.62 15.41 -5.06
C GLY A 283 18.56 16.50 -3.99
N ARG A 284 17.66 17.45 -4.15
CA ARG A 284 17.42 18.57 -3.23
C ARG A 284 16.06 18.41 -2.56
N ASP A 285 16.04 18.48 -1.24
CA ASP A 285 14.80 18.44 -0.46
C ASP A 285 14.21 19.85 -0.32
N PRO A 286 13.04 20.15 -0.92
CA PRO A 286 12.35 21.42 -0.73
C PRO A 286 11.63 21.53 0.62
N GLY A 287 11.60 20.45 1.42
CA GLY A 287 10.79 20.35 2.63
C GLY A 287 9.36 19.86 2.34
N PRO A 288 8.47 19.87 3.35
CA PRO A 288 7.06 19.48 3.18
C PRO A 288 6.37 20.36 2.14
N LEU A 289 5.68 19.74 1.17
CA LEU A 289 5.01 20.45 0.08
C LEU A 289 3.48 20.40 0.23
N PRO A 290 2.77 21.53 0.07
CA PRO A 290 1.32 21.54 -0.04
C PRO A 290 0.85 21.06 -1.42
N LEU A 291 -0.36 20.52 -1.49
CA LEU A 291 -0.96 20.08 -2.76
C LEU A 291 -1.37 21.29 -3.62
N PRO A 292 -1.24 21.20 -4.96
CA PRO A 292 -1.84 22.20 -5.84
C PRO A 292 -3.36 22.21 -5.65
N GLY A 293 -3.92 23.33 -5.15
CA GLY A 293 -5.36 23.52 -5.02
C GLY A 293 -5.95 23.40 -3.60
N GLY A 294 -5.13 23.18 -2.56
CA GLY A 294 -5.56 23.38 -1.18
C GLY A 294 -5.71 24.87 -0.90
N ASP A 295 -6.93 25.35 -0.76
CA ASP A 295 -7.20 26.66 -0.19
C ASP A 295 -6.57 26.70 1.21
N GLY A 296 -5.67 27.66 1.42
CA GLY A 296 -4.92 27.87 2.67
C GLY A 296 -5.79 28.33 3.83
N ARG A 297 -6.81 27.53 4.18
CA ARG A 297 -7.59 27.65 5.39
C ARG A 297 -7.12 26.57 6.34
N ASP A 298 -6.00 26.86 7.02
CA ASP A 298 -5.57 26.12 8.19
C ASP A 298 -6.68 26.15 9.24
N GLU A 299 -7.35 25.02 9.44
CA GLU A 299 -8.14 24.73 10.63
C GLU A 299 -7.20 24.38 11.80
N THR A 300 -6.33 25.30 12.20
CA THR A 300 -5.61 25.21 13.49
C THR A 300 -5.24 26.59 13.99
N SER A 301 -6.23 27.30 14.54
CA SER A 301 -6.03 28.37 15.52
C SER A 301 -7.38 28.65 16.20
N ALA A 302 -7.71 27.89 17.24
CA ALA A 302 -8.76 28.30 18.16
C ALA A 302 -8.33 29.61 18.87
N PRO A 303 -9.10 30.71 18.82
CA PRO A 303 -8.74 31.90 19.58
C PRO A 303 -9.08 31.66 21.05
N GLN A 304 -8.06 31.71 21.90
CA GLN A 304 -8.25 31.91 23.34
C GLN A 304 -8.97 33.23 23.56
N SER A 305 -10.07 33.16 24.31
CA SER A 305 -10.76 34.32 24.86
C SER A 305 -9.80 35.13 25.74
N GLY A 306 -9.43 36.32 25.28
CA GLY A 306 -8.62 37.28 26.00
C GLY A 306 -9.15 38.68 25.75
N ASP A 307 -9.78 39.23 26.78
CA ASP A 307 -10.35 40.56 26.86
C ASP A 307 -9.24 41.63 26.78
N SER A 308 -9.39 42.65 25.92
CA SER A 308 -8.95 44.03 26.17
C SER A 308 -9.17 44.94 24.96
N SER A 309 -9.92 46.00 25.26
CA SER A 309 -10.13 47.22 24.48
C SER A 309 -8.83 47.97 24.14
N SER A 310 -8.69 48.46 22.91
CA SER A 310 -8.39 49.88 22.59
C SER A 310 -8.11 50.10 21.09
N ASP A 311 -9.01 50.84 20.45
CA ASP A 311 -8.76 51.96 19.54
C ASP A 311 -7.36 52.10 18.89
N ALA A 312 -7.23 51.79 17.59
CA ALA A 312 -6.19 52.36 16.72
C ALA A 312 -6.53 52.19 15.22
N ARG A 313 -6.50 53.31 14.48
CA ARG A 313 -6.68 53.43 13.02
C ARG A 313 -5.61 52.64 12.24
N PRO A 314 -5.88 52.22 10.99
CA PRO A 314 -4.88 51.54 10.17
C PRO A 314 -3.79 52.50 9.70
N GLU A 315 -2.52 52.18 9.98
CA GLU A 315 -1.34 52.85 9.41
C GLU A 315 -1.21 52.52 7.90
N PRO A 316 -0.75 53.46 7.05
CA PRO A 316 -0.45 53.17 5.66
C PRO A 316 0.82 52.31 5.51
N PRO A 317 0.95 51.54 4.41
CA PRO A 317 2.03 50.56 4.25
C PRO A 317 3.41 51.23 4.16
N ARG A 318 4.36 50.68 4.92
CA ARG A 318 5.77 51.05 4.92
C ARG A 318 6.42 50.67 3.59
N THR A 319 7.05 51.65 2.94
CA THR A 319 7.86 51.44 1.73
C THR A 319 9.21 50.81 2.10
N GLY A 320 9.58 49.72 1.42
CA GLY A 320 10.91 49.14 1.48
C GLY A 320 11.96 50.02 0.76
N PRO A 321 13.27 49.74 0.91
CA PRO A 321 14.36 50.66 0.55
C PRO A 321 14.64 50.77 -0.96
N TRP A 322 13.76 50.24 -1.82
CA TRP A 322 13.90 50.24 -3.27
C TRP A 322 12.67 50.83 -3.98
N GLY A 323 12.15 51.94 -3.45
CA GLY A 323 11.07 52.71 -4.09
C GLY A 323 11.62 53.82 -4.98
N SER A 324 11.64 53.60 -6.30
CA SER A 324 11.79 54.67 -7.30
C SER A 324 10.47 54.83 -8.06
N SER A 325 9.87 56.02 -7.96
CA SER A 325 8.68 56.44 -8.70
C SER A 325 8.89 56.36 -10.23
N PRO A 326 7.83 56.15 -11.03
CA PRO A 326 7.95 56.09 -12.48
C PRO A 326 8.08 57.51 -13.07
N SER A 327 9.20 57.79 -13.74
CA SER A 327 9.35 58.97 -14.60
C SER A 327 8.67 58.73 -15.96
N PRO A 328 8.09 59.77 -16.58
CA PRO A 328 7.32 59.64 -17.83
C PRO A 328 8.23 59.32 -19.03
N ALA A 329 7.69 58.50 -19.94
CA ALA A 329 8.34 57.97 -21.13
C ALA A 329 8.91 59.07 -22.04
N GLY A 330 10.22 58.97 -22.32
CA GLY A 330 10.87 59.69 -23.41
C GLY A 330 10.64 59.01 -24.77
N PRO A 331 10.93 59.70 -25.89
CA PRO A 331 10.63 59.21 -27.24
C PRO A 331 11.39 57.93 -27.60
N ILE A 332 10.71 57.02 -28.30
CA ILE A 332 11.23 55.75 -28.80
C ILE A 332 12.31 56.01 -29.88
N PRO A 333 13.52 55.41 -29.78
CA PRO A 333 14.52 55.50 -30.83
C PRO A 333 14.14 54.64 -32.05
N ASP A 334 14.44 55.14 -33.25
CA ASP A 334 14.20 54.46 -34.53
C ASP A 334 14.91 53.09 -34.62
N PRO A 335 14.33 52.11 -35.35
CA PRO A 335 14.87 50.76 -35.45
C PRO A 335 16.19 50.73 -36.22
N ILE A 336 17.19 50.11 -35.60
CA ILE A 336 18.53 49.88 -36.14
C ILE A 336 18.42 48.85 -37.29
N THR A 337 18.80 49.26 -38.49
CA THR A 337 18.86 48.39 -39.67
C THR A 337 20.02 47.39 -39.54
N GLY A 338 19.72 46.09 -39.53
CA GLY A 338 20.70 45.02 -39.62
C GLY A 338 21.28 44.89 -41.04
N PRO A 339 22.46 44.25 -41.21
CA PRO A 339 23.24 44.28 -42.45
C PRO A 339 22.69 43.41 -43.59
N TRP A 340 21.45 42.92 -43.50
CA TRP A 340 20.83 42.06 -44.50
C TRP A 340 19.41 42.54 -44.79
N GLY A 341 19.30 43.63 -45.55
CA GLY A 341 18.05 44.14 -46.09
C GLY A 341 18.24 44.54 -47.55
N GLY A 342 17.58 43.80 -48.45
CA GLY A 342 17.49 44.11 -49.88
C GLY A 342 17.41 42.86 -50.77
N HIS A 343 16.21 42.29 -50.91
CA HIS A 343 15.64 41.79 -52.17
C HIS A 343 14.12 41.63 -52.05
#